data_AF-A0A836LAP8-F1
#
_entry.id   AF-A0A836LAP8-F1
#
_cell.length_a   1.000
_cell.length_b   1.000
_cell.length_c   1.000
_cell.angle_alpha   90.00
_cell.angle_beta   90.00
_cell.angle_gamma   90.00
#
_symmetry.space_group_name_H-M   'P 1'
#
loop_
_entity.id
_entity.type
_entity.pdbx_description
1 polymer ?
#
loop_
_entity_poly.entity_id
_entity_poly.type
_entity_poly.pdbx_seq_one_letter_code
_entity_poly.pdbx_strand_id
1 'polypeptide(L)'
;MSSSSSSSINVADMMGKAVTSSNDFYGGRNGVQGIQDRKDAVREKRREQKKTLSQWYGMKKRPLSKDQKHEVELLRYRTFVDPERQHQAPKKTADVGDSGFMEFGYFADAGRNKRRRYKSFADEWIEENPKFEEVVATRIKRNTKANQKLKTAAAKKALMEAAKAKERRTSKRKFKRDAF
;
A
#
# COMPACT_ATOMS: atom_id res chain seq x y z
N MET A 1 31.61 -3.87 -76.04
CA MET A 1 30.69 -4.72 -75.26
C MET A 1 31.36 -5.02 -73.92
N SER A 2 31.11 -4.17 -72.93
CA SER A 2 31.66 -4.28 -71.57
C SER A 2 30.72 -5.15 -70.74
N SER A 3 31.11 -6.40 -70.53
CA SER A 3 30.37 -7.39 -69.76
C SER A 3 30.36 -7.02 -68.27
N SER A 4 29.15 -6.88 -67.75
CA SER A 4 28.78 -6.68 -66.35
C SER A 4 29.35 -7.76 -65.42
N SER A 5 30.27 -7.38 -64.54
CA SER A 5 30.74 -8.19 -63.41
C SER A 5 29.81 -8.03 -62.20
N SER A 6 28.71 -8.77 -62.17
CA SER A 6 27.85 -8.85 -60.97
C SER A 6 28.14 -10.12 -60.14
N SER A 7 28.72 -9.89 -58.97
CA SER A 7 28.38 -10.55 -57.69
C SER A 7 28.31 -12.07 -57.65
N SER A 8 29.47 -12.74 -57.65
CA SER A 8 29.61 -14.03 -56.96
C SER A 8 29.84 -13.77 -55.46
N ILE A 9 28.84 -13.23 -54.75
CA ILE A 9 28.82 -13.31 -53.29
C ILE A 9 28.67 -14.79 -52.98
N ASN A 10 29.76 -15.38 -52.48
CA ASN A 10 29.91 -16.82 -52.33
C ASN A 10 28.70 -17.42 -51.62
N VAL A 11 28.01 -18.34 -52.29
CA VAL A 11 26.94 -19.14 -51.69
C VAL A 11 27.44 -19.81 -50.40
N ALA A 12 28.73 -20.16 -50.32
CA ALA A 12 29.38 -20.65 -49.10
C ALA A 12 29.38 -19.63 -47.95
N ASP A 13 29.59 -18.33 -48.19
CA ASP A 13 29.49 -17.28 -47.17
C ASP A 13 28.04 -17.04 -46.73
N MET A 14 27.09 -17.13 -47.67
CA MET A 14 25.66 -17.09 -47.36
C MET A 14 25.22 -18.30 -46.53
N MET A 15 25.70 -19.49 -46.88
CA MET A 15 25.43 -20.73 -46.14
C MET A 15 26.12 -20.72 -44.78
N GLY A 16 27.32 -20.12 -44.66
CA GLY A 16 28.03 -19.88 -43.41
C GLY A 16 27.25 -18.98 -42.43
N LYS A 17 26.62 -17.92 -42.93
CA LYS A 17 25.70 -17.06 -42.15
C LYS A 17 24.37 -17.75 -41.82
N ALA A 18 23.95 -18.73 -42.61
CA ALA A 18 22.74 -19.52 -42.41
C ALA A 18 22.94 -20.77 -41.51
N VAL A 19 24.16 -21.00 -40.98
CA VAL A 19 24.45 -22.13 -40.08
C VAL A 19 23.79 -21.90 -38.72
N THR A 20 22.52 -22.30 -38.62
CA THR A 20 21.74 -22.34 -37.38
C THR A 20 22.21 -23.44 -36.41
N SER A 21 23.27 -24.20 -36.76
CA SER A 21 23.83 -25.31 -35.99
C SER A 21 25.08 -24.95 -35.19
N SER A 22 25.57 -23.70 -35.25
CA SER A 22 26.65 -23.27 -34.36
C SER A 22 26.11 -23.09 -32.93
N ASN A 23 26.88 -23.55 -31.94
CA ASN A 23 26.46 -23.54 -30.53
C ASN A 23 26.17 -22.11 -30.01
N ASP A 24 26.82 -21.12 -30.61
CA ASP A 24 26.66 -19.69 -30.29
C ASP A 24 25.45 -19.04 -30.97
N PHE A 25 24.85 -19.66 -32.00
CA PHE A 25 23.71 -19.12 -32.75
C PHE A 25 22.49 -18.85 -31.84
N TYR A 26 22.22 -19.78 -30.91
CA TYR A 26 21.18 -19.61 -29.88
C TYR A 26 21.73 -19.08 -28.54
N GLY A 27 23.05 -18.90 -28.41
CA GLY A 27 23.70 -18.45 -27.17
C GLY A 27 23.64 -16.93 -26.98
N GLY A 28 23.79 -16.17 -28.07
CA GLY A 28 23.83 -14.71 -28.07
C GLY A 28 22.48 -14.02 -28.29
N ARG A 29 22.47 -12.68 -28.15
CA ARG A 29 21.32 -11.81 -28.48
C ARG A 29 21.35 -11.42 -29.97
N ASN A 30 21.28 -12.41 -30.85
CA ASN A 30 21.10 -12.18 -32.28
C ASN A 30 19.61 -12.23 -32.63
N GLY A 31 19.23 -11.85 -33.87
CA GLY A 31 17.83 -11.62 -34.30
C GLY A 31 16.83 -12.79 -34.17
N VAL A 32 17.22 -13.92 -33.57
CA VAL A 32 16.37 -15.05 -33.19
C VAL A 32 16.40 -15.15 -31.66
N GLN A 33 15.23 -15.34 -31.02
CA GLN A 33 15.11 -15.37 -29.56
C GLN A 33 16.08 -16.40 -28.94
N GLY A 34 17.17 -15.89 -28.37
CA GLY A 34 18.25 -16.71 -27.84
C GLY A 34 17.85 -17.45 -26.56
N ILE A 35 18.65 -18.43 -26.16
CA ILE A 35 18.53 -19.14 -24.87
C ILE A 35 18.57 -18.14 -23.73
N GLN A 36 19.37 -17.08 -23.84
CA GLN A 36 19.45 -16.02 -22.84
C GLN A 36 18.14 -15.20 -22.76
N ASP A 37 17.53 -14.86 -23.89
CA ASP A 37 16.26 -14.14 -23.92
C ASP A 37 15.11 -14.99 -23.36
N ARG A 38 15.12 -16.31 -23.63
CA ARG A 38 14.17 -17.24 -23.00
C ARG A 38 14.35 -17.30 -21.49
N LYS A 39 15.60 -17.35 -21.00
CA LYS A 39 15.90 -17.33 -19.56
C LYS A 39 15.47 -16.01 -18.92
N ASP A 40 15.72 -14.89 -19.57
CA ASP A 40 15.32 -13.56 -19.10
C ASP A 40 13.79 -13.42 -19.08
N ALA A 41 13.09 -13.85 -20.13
CA ALA A 41 11.63 -13.88 -20.15
C ALA A 41 11.03 -14.76 -19.03
N VAL A 42 11.63 -15.92 -18.73
CA VAL A 42 11.21 -16.75 -17.59
C VAL A 42 11.47 -16.05 -16.25
N ARG A 43 12.59 -15.33 -16.10
CA ARG A 43 12.87 -14.54 -14.90
C ARG A 43 11.88 -13.39 -14.73
N GLU A 44 11.52 -12.69 -15.81
CA GLU A 44 10.52 -11.63 -15.80
C GLU A 44 9.14 -12.17 -15.41
N LYS A 45 8.67 -13.26 -16.04
CA LYS A 45 7.42 -13.93 -15.65
C LYS A 45 7.40 -14.31 -14.18
N ARG A 46 8.50 -14.86 -13.64
CA ARG A 46 8.60 -15.18 -12.20
C ARG A 46 8.57 -13.92 -11.32
N ARG A 47 9.16 -12.81 -11.76
CA ARG A 47 9.12 -11.53 -11.04
C ARG A 47 7.71 -10.94 -11.05
N GLU A 48 7.02 -11.01 -12.17
CA GLU A 48 5.62 -10.57 -12.31
C GLU A 48 4.71 -11.39 -11.42
N GLN A 49 4.81 -12.73 -11.48
CA GLN A 49 4.03 -13.63 -10.61
C GLN A 49 4.19 -13.32 -9.12
N LYS A 50 5.40 -12.97 -8.66
CA LYS A 50 5.65 -12.56 -7.27
C LYS A 50 5.03 -11.20 -6.91
N LYS A 51 4.85 -10.33 -7.91
CA LYS A 51 4.26 -9.00 -7.76
C LYS A 51 2.76 -8.98 -8.03
N THR A 52 2.16 -10.09 -8.45
CA THR A 52 0.73 -10.18 -8.76
C THR A 52 0.05 -11.20 -7.86
N LEU A 53 -1.16 -10.91 -7.43
CA LEU A 53 -1.97 -11.83 -6.65
C LEU A 53 -2.88 -12.63 -7.59
N SER A 54 -2.49 -13.86 -7.92
CA SER A 54 -3.21 -14.71 -8.89
C SER A 54 -4.64 -15.04 -8.45
N GLN A 55 -4.86 -15.20 -7.14
CA GLN A 55 -6.19 -15.41 -6.53
C GLN A 55 -7.16 -14.24 -6.79
N TRP A 56 -6.63 -13.06 -7.09
CA TRP A 56 -7.38 -11.82 -7.30
C TRP A 56 -7.20 -11.32 -8.74
N TYR A 57 -7.40 -12.20 -9.71
CA TYR A 57 -7.35 -11.87 -11.14
C TYR A 57 -6.07 -11.14 -11.59
N GLY A 58 -4.95 -11.40 -10.90
CA GLY A 58 -3.66 -10.76 -11.22
C GLY A 58 -3.47 -9.37 -10.63
N MET A 59 -4.18 -9.01 -9.55
CA MET A 59 -4.05 -7.73 -8.86
C MET A 59 -2.56 -7.41 -8.59
N LYS A 60 -2.11 -6.25 -9.06
CA LYS A 60 -0.69 -5.88 -9.01
C LYS A 60 -0.33 -5.28 -7.66
N LYS A 61 0.82 -5.69 -7.13
CA LYS A 61 1.44 -5.07 -5.96
C LYS A 61 2.00 -3.71 -6.38
N ARG A 62 1.47 -2.63 -5.83
CA ARG A 62 1.91 -1.26 -6.14
C ARG A 62 2.12 -0.46 -4.85
N PRO A 63 3.24 0.29 -4.73
CA PRO A 63 3.37 1.24 -3.64
C PRO A 63 2.33 2.35 -3.80
N LEU A 64 1.60 2.65 -2.73
CA LEU A 64 0.64 3.75 -2.68
C LEU A 64 1.37 5.10 -2.75
N SER A 65 0.84 6.01 -3.57
CA SER A 65 1.24 7.41 -3.56
C SER A 65 0.84 8.09 -2.24
N LYS A 66 1.39 9.27 -1.96
CA LYS A 66 1.04 10.02 -0.74
C LYS A 66 -0.46 10.31 -0.69
N ASP A 67 -1.04 10.78 -1.78
CA ASP A 67 -2.46 11.15 -1.84
C ASP A 67 -3.37 9.93 -1.60
N GLN A 68 -3.04 8.80 -2.24
CA GLN A 68 -3.73 7.52 -2.02
C GLN A 68 -3.65 7.02 -0.57
N LYS A 69 -2.53 7.27 0.13
CA LYS A 69 -2.42 6.93 1.56
C LYS A 69 -3.37 7.76 2.40
N HIS A 70 -3.49 9.06 2.12
CA HIS A 70 -4.44 9.93 2.81
C HIS A 70 -5.89 9.50 2.54
N GLU A 71 -6.22 9.13 1.30
CA GLU A 71 -7.56 8.60 0.96
C GLU A 71 -7.90 7.33 1.75
N VAL A 72 -6.94 6.40 1.84
CA VAL A 72 -7.11 5.17 2.60
C VAL A 72 -7.24 5.45 4.10
N GLU A 73 -6.51 6.43 4.62
CA GLU A 73 -6.63 6.88 6.00
C GLU A 73 -8.00 7.51 6.28
N LEU A 74 -8.51 8.33 5.37
CA LEU A 74 -9.85 8.92 5.47
C LEU A 74 -10.94 7.85 5.58
N LEU A 75 -10.81 6.73 4.87
CA LEU A 75 -11.74 5.59 4.99
C LEU A 75 -11.77 4.98 6.39
N ARG A 76 -10.67 5.05 7.17
CA ARG A 76 -10.64 4.60 8.57
C ARG A 76 -11.51 5.49 9.45
N TYR A 77 -11.56 6.78 9.13
CA TYR A 77 -12.30 7.79 9.89
C TYR A 77 -13.73 8.01 9.39
N ARG A 78 -14.24 7.17 8.48
CA ARG A 78 -15.60 7.29 7.93
C ARG A 78 -16.72 7.41 8.96
N THR A 79 -16.60 6.72 10.10
CA THR A 79 -17.60 6.78 11.19
C THR A 79 -17.52 8.05 12.03
N PHE A 80 -16.38 8.74 12.03
CA PHE A 80 -16.22 10.02 12.74
C PHE A 80 -16.98 11.15 12.03
N VAL A 81 -17.02 11.06 10.69
CA VAL A 81 -17.64 12.04 9.80
C VAL A 81 -19.15 11.92 9.85
N ASP A 82 -19.69 10.74 9.51
CA ASP A 82 -21.12 10.47 9.50
C ASP A 82 -21.47 9.48 10.64
N PRO A 83 -21.94 9.99 11.78
CA PRO A 83 -22.26 9.15 12.94
C PRO A 83 -23.58 8.38 12.78
N GLU A 84 -24.45 8.81 11.85
CA GLU A 84 -25.71 8.10 11.56
C GLU A 84 -25.41 6.82 10.78
N ARG A 85 -24.40 6.87 9.90
CA ARG A 85 -23.88 5.71 9.18
C ARG A 85 -22.76 5.02 9.96
N GLN A 86 -23.13 4.27 11.00
CA GLN A 86 -22.20 3.46 11.75
C GLN A 86 -21.70 2.26 10.93
N HIS A 87 -20.58 2.45 10.25
CA HIS A 87 -19.90 1.37 9.57
C HIS A 87 -19.18 0.45 10.57
N GLN A 88 -19.26 -0.87 10.36
CA GLN A 88 -18.47 -1.81 11.14
C GLN A 88 -16.97 -1.53 10.93
N ALA A 89 -16.26 -1.33 12.03
CA ALA A 89 -14.81 -1.24 12.01
C ALA A 89 -14.22 -2.62 11.70
N PRO A 90 -13.18 -2.71 10.84
CA PRO A 90 -12.50 -3.98 10.59
C PRO A 90 -12.00 -4.57 11.91
N LYS A 91 -12.31 -5.85 12.17
CA LYS A 91 -11.93 -6.57 13.40
C LYS A 91 -10.43 -6.75 13.59
N LYS A 92 -9.66 -6.62 12.50
CA LYS A 92 -8.20 -6.77 12.50
C LYS A 92 -7.58 -5.40 12.24
N THR A 93 -6.67 -4.99 13.11
CA THR A 93 -5.69 -3.92 12.91
C THR A 93 -4.67 -4.25 11.81
N ALA A 94 -5.06 -5.06 10.82
CA ALA A 94 -4.35 -5.06 9.55
C ALA A 94 -4.63 -3.68 8.98
N ASP A 95 -3.66 -2.80 9.09
CA ASP A 95 -3.73 -1.44 8.61
C ASP A 95 -4.33 -1.46 7.20
N VAL A 96 -5.54 -0.92 7.05
CA VAL A 96 -6.15 -0.71 5.73
C VAL A 96 -5.16 0.17 4.97
N GLY A 97 -4.47 -0.39 3.97
CA GLY A 97 -3.31 0.26 3.31
C GLY A 97 -2.00 -0.52 3.34
N ASP A 98 -1.83 -1.48 4.26
CA ASP A 98 -0.58 -2.26 4.39
C ASP A 98 -0.51 -3.43 3.41
N SER A 99 -1.67 -3.90 2.93
CA SER A 99 -1.70 -4.81 1.80
C SER A 99 -1.20 -4.06 0.57
N GLY A 100 0.03 -4.34 0.14
CA GLY A 100 0.59 -3.75 -1.09
C GLY A 100 -0.19 -4.07 -2.37
N PHE A 101 -1.25 -4.88 -2.28
CA PHE A 101 -2.21 -5.15 -3.33
C PHE A 101 -3.46 -4.31 -3.10
N MET A 102 -3.57 -3.18 -3.80
CA MET A 102 -4.70 -2.26 -3.72
C MET A 102 -4.82 -1.49 -5.03
N GLU A 103 -6.04 -1.32 -5.51
CA GLU A 103 -6.34 -0.62 -6.76
C GLU A 103 -7.40 0.46 -6.54
N PHE A 104 -7.20 1.61 -7.18
CA PHE A 104 -8.11 2.75 -7.13
C PHE A 104 -8.90 2.74 -8.43
N GLY A 105 -10.19 2.49 -8.31
CA GLY A 105 -11.14 2.52 -9.42
C GLY A 105 -12.08 3.71 -9.32
N TYR A 106 -12.86 3.90 -10.38
CA TYR A 106 -13.98 4.84 -10.40
C TYR A 106 -15.23 4.08 -10.85
N PHE A 107 -16.40 4.55 -10.42
CA PHE A 107 -17.67 3.99 -10.88
C PHE A 107 -17.97 4.48 -12.30
N ALA A 108 -18.04 3.56 -13.27
CA ALA A 108 -18.28 3.88 -14.68
C ALA A 108 -19.68 4.49 -14.91
N ASP A 109 -20.70 3.91 -14.25
CA ASP A 109 -22.10 4.36 -14.30
C ASP A 109 -22.54 5.08 -13.03
N ALA A 110 -21.67 5.93 -12.48
CA ALA A 110 -22.17 6.95 -11.58
C ALA A 110 -23.06 7.88 -12.40
N GLY A 111 -24.38 7.72 -12.33
CA GLY A 111 -25.40 8.64 -12.87
C GLY A 111 -25.31 10.07 -12.33
N ARG A 112 -24.18 10.41 -11.68
CA ARG A 112 -23.76 11.74 -11.28
C ARG A 112 -23.37 12.57 -12.49
N ASN A 113 -23.80 13.82 -12.46
CA ASN A 113 -23.51 14.82 -13.48
C ASN A 113 -21.99 14.91 -13.73
N LYS A 114 -21.55 14.93 -15.00
CA LYS A 114 -20.13 14.98 -15.39
C LYS A 114 -19.38 16.14 -14.73
N ARG A 115 -20.07 17.24 -14.42
CA ARG A 115 -19.52 18.43 -13.76
C ARG A 115 -19.21 18.25 -12.27
N ARG A 116 -19.69 17.18 -11.63
CA ARG A 116 -19.45 16.87 -10.20
C ARG A 116 -18.63 15.59 -10.04
N ARG A 117 -17.78 15.27 -11.02
CA ARG A 117 -16.86 14.14 -10.95
C ARG A 117 -15.52 14.63 -10.43
N TYR A 118 -15.22 14.30 -9.19
CA TYR A 118 -13.97 14.67 -8.55
C TYR A 118 -12.89 13.62 -8.81
N LYS A 119 -11.65 14.07 -8.73
CA LYS A 119 -10.48 13.21 -8.93
C LYS A 119 -10.21 12.33 -7.70
N SER A 120 -10.49 12.85 -6.51
CA SER A 120 -10.29 12.18 -5.23
C SER A 120 -11.61 12.02 -4.50
N PHE A 121 -11.70 10.95 -3.72
CA PHE A 121 -12.75 10.79 -2.71
C PHE A 121 -12.73 11.93 -1.70
N ALA A 122 -11.56 12.45 -1.31
CA ALA A 122 -11.45 13.55 -0.36
C ALA A 122 -12.13 14.83 -0.88
N ASP A 123 -11.88 15.16 -2.15
CA ASP A 123 -12.43 16.35 -2.81
C ASP A 123 -13.95 16.27 -2.93
N GLU A 124 -14.47 15.11 -3.35
CA GLU A 124 -15.91 14.86 -3.42
C GLU A 124 -16.56 15.07 -2.04
N TRP A 125 -15.90 14.60 -1.00
CA TRP A 125 -16.47 14.58 0.33
C TRP A 125 -16.52 15.96 0.99
N ILE A 126 -15.50 16.80 0.75
CA ILE A 126 -15.46 18.19 1.20
C ILE A 126 -16.59 18.98 0.54
N GLU A 127 -16.82 18.79 -0.76
CA GLU A 127 -17.86 19.54 -1.47
C GLU A 127 -19.28 19.05 -1.15
N GLU A 128 -19.48 17.75 -0.93
CA GLU A 128 -20.78 17.21 -0.51
C GLU A 128 -21.18 17.65 0.91
N ASN A 129 -20.20 18.02 1.77
CA ASN A 129 -20.44 18.36 3.17
C ASN A 129 -19.84 19.73 3.54
N PRO A 130 -20.43 20.86 3.14
CA PRO A 130 -19.88 22.20 3.43
C PRO A 130 -19.82 22.53 4.92
N LYS A 131 -20.64 21.89 5.76
CA LYS A 131 -20.61 22.04 7.23
C LYS A 131 -19.57 21.14 7.91
N PHE A 132 -18.85 20.33 7.14
CA PHE A 132 -17.94 19.32 7.65
C PHE A 132 -16.80 19.94 8.44
N GLU A 133 -16.19 21.01 7.96
CA GLU A 133 -15.08 21.68 8.64
C GLU A 133 -15.48 22.14 10.06
N GLU A 134 -16.67 22.71 10.21
CA GLU A 134 -17.19 23.16 11.51
C GLU A 134 -17.49 21.98 12.45
N VAL A 135 -18.13 20.93 11.94
CA VAL A 135 -18.45 19.72 12.71
C VAL A 135 -17.19 18.99 13.14
N VAL A 136 -16.19 18.89 12.27
CA VAL A 136 -14.88 18.32 12.56
C VAL A 136 -14.16 19.17 13.60
N ALA A 137 -14.09 20.48 13.42
CA ALA A 137 -13.43 21.38 14.36
C ALA A 137 -14.04 21.29 15.76
N THR A 138 -15.37 21.29 15.86
CA THR A 138 -16.09 21.17 17.15
C THR A 138 -15.90 19.78 17.78
N ARG A 139 -16.03 18.69 17.00
CA ARG A 139 -15.87 17.32 17.50
C ARG A 139 -14.43 16.99 17.87
N ILE A 140 -13.44 17.38 17.07
CA ILE A 140 -12.02 17.21 17.38
C ILE A 140 -11.70 17.95 18.68
N LYS A 141 -12.11 19.21 18.84
CA LYS A 141 -11.93 19.97 20.08
C LYS A 141 -12.58 19.28 21.29
N ARG A 142 -13.80 18.75 21.13
CA ARG A 142 -14.51 18.02 22.20
C ARG A 142 -13.81 16.71 22.58
N ASN A 143 -13.43 15.89 21.60
CA ASN A 143 -12.77 14.61 21.81
C ASN A 143 -11.35 14.77 22.36
N THR A 144 -10.58 15.75 21.88
CA THR A 144 -9.24 16.04 22.42
C THR A 144 -9.31 16.47 23.88
N LYS A 145 -10.25 17.37 24.23
CA LYS A 145 -10.49 17.77 25.63
C LYS A 145 -10.92 16.60 26.51
N ALA A 146 -11.80 15.72 26.02
CA ALA A 146 -12.22 14.51 26.72
C ALA A 146 -11.04 13.54 26.92
N ASN A 147 -10.25 13.29 25.88
CA ASN A 147 -9.08 12.41 25.95
C ASN A 147 -7.99 12.95 26.90
N GLN A 148 -7.76 14.27 26.92
CA GLN A 148 -6.85 14.89 27.88
C GLN A 148 -7.34 14.72 29.32
N LYS A 149 -8.65 14.93 29.58
CA LYS A 149 -9.25 14.68 30.89
C LYS A 149 -9.12 13.22 31.33
N LEU A 150 -9.34 12.28 30.42
CA LEU A 150 -9.19 10.84 30.70
C LEU A 150 -7.73 10.47 31.00
N LYS A 151 -6.78 10.98 30.20
CA LYS A 151 -5.34 10.74 30.43
C LYS A 151 -4.87 11.31 31.77
N THR A 152 -5.29 12.53 32.11
CA THR A 152 -4.93 13.16 33.38
C THR A 152 -5.56 12.45 34.57
N ALA A 153 -6.82 12.01 34.46
CA ALA A 153 -7.48 11.20 35.49
C ALA A 153 -6.79 9.83 35.68
N ALA A 154 -6.44 9.15 34.59
CA ALA A 154 -5.69 7.89 34.63
C ALA A 154 -4.31 8.07 35.26
N ALA A 155 -3.58 9.14 34.91
CA ALA A 155 -2.28 9.47 35.51
C ALA A 155 -2.41 9.74 37.02
N LYS A 156 -3.42 10.49 37.45
CA LYS A 156 -3.69 10.73 38.89
C LYS A 156 -3.98 9.43 39.64
N LYS A 157 -4.79 8.53 39.05
CA LYS A 157 -5.10 7.23 39.64
C LYS A 157 -3.84 6.36 39.76
N ALA A 158 -3.03 6.30 38.71
CA ALA A 158 -1.76 5.57 38.70
C ALA A 158 -0.77 6.11 39.75
N LEU A 159 -0.70 7.44 39.92
CA LEU A 159 0.15 8.07 40.95
C LEU A 159 -0.33 7.70 42.36
N MET A 160 -1.64 7.71 42.61
CA MET A 160 -2.18 7.29 43.91
C MET A 160 -1.95 5.81 44.20
N GLU A 161 -2.13 4.93 43.20
CA GLU A 161 -1.85 3.50 43.33
C GLU A 161 -0.36 3.24 43.59
N ALA A 162 0.53 3.97 42.90
CA ALA A 162 1.97 3.90 43.14
C ALA A 162 2.35 4.41 44.54
N ALA A 163 1.71 5.48 45.03
CA ALA A 163 1.92 5.98 46.39
C ALA A 163 1.47 4.96 47.46
N LYS A 164 0.26 4.40 47.32
CA LYS A 164 -0.24 3.33 48.20
C LYS A 164 0.64 2.07 48.16
N ALA A 165 1.18 1.71 46.99
CA ALA A 165 2.09 0.59 46.86
C ALA A 165 3.43 0.84 47.57
N LYS A 166 3.95 2.08 47.53
CA LYS A 166 5.14 2.49 48.28
C LYS A 166 4.89 2.46 49.79
N GLU A 167 3.75 2.97 50.26
CA GLU A 167 3.35 2.91 51.68
C GLU A 167 3.19 1.48 52.19
N ARG A 168 2.57 0.60 51.41
CA ARG A 168 2.49 -0.84 51.73
C ARG A 168 3.86 -1.53 51.80
N ARG A 169 4.83 -1.07 51.00
CA ARG A 169 6.21 -1.60 51.04
C ARG A 169 6.98 -1.08 52.25
N THR A 170 6.81 0.18 52.63
CA THR A 170 7.48 0.75 53.81
C THR A 170 6.89 0.22 55.11
N SER A 171 5.57 0.02 55.20
CA SER A 171 4.93 -0.57 56.39
C SER A 171 5.35 -2.03 56.63
N LYS A 172 5.44 -2.85 55.57
CA LYS A 172 5.98 -4.23 55.65
C LYS A 172 7.44 -4.29 56.11
N ARG A 173 8.25 -3.27 55.79
CA ARG A 173 9.66 -3.18 56.20
C ARG A 173 9.82 -2.79 57.67
N LYS A 174 8.95 -1.91 58.19
CA LYS A 174 8.96 -1.53 59.61
C LYS A 174 8.53 -2.71 60.50
N PHE A 175 7.48 -3.43 60.12
CA PHE A 175 6.99 -4.60 60.88
C PHE A 175 8.03 -5.73 61.01
N LYS A 176 8.92 -5.92 60.02
CA LYS A 176 10.02 -6.90 60.12
C LYS A 176 11.18 -6.45 61.00
N ARG A 177 11.30 -5.15 61.28
CA ARG A 177 12.43 -4.57 62.03
C ARG A 177 12.16 -4.52 63.54
N ASP A 178 10.89 -4.54 63.94
CA ASP A 178 10.44 -4.55 65.34
C ASP A 178 10.16 -5.98 65.86
N ALA A 179 10.33 -7.00 65.01
CA ALA A 179 10.09 -8.42 65.33
C ALA A 179 11.38 -9.20 65.65
N PHE A 180 12.50 -8.51 65.84
CA PHE A 180 13.80 -9.04 66.26
C PHE A 180 14.36 -8.21 67.41
#